data_AF-A0A0G1YKM6-F1
#
_entry.id   AF-A0A0G1YKM6-F1
#
_cell.length_a   1.000
_cell.length_b   1.000
_cell.length_c   1.000
_cell.angle_alpha   90.00
_cell.angle_beta   90.00
_cell.angle_gamma   90.00
#
_symmetry.space_group_name_H-M   'P 1'
#
loop_
_entity.id
_entity.type
_entity.pdbx_description
1 polymer ?
#
loop_
_entity_poly.entity_id
_entity_poly.type
_entity_poly.pdbx_seq_one_letter_code
_entity_poly.pdbx_strand_id
1 'polypeptide(L)'
;GTLASVRAASSLPAAFEQLLSAGHRSAQSQGMCFVRTEKQQSSHGLKHAVLCIPLSGRTWAWPLTTSFLEQQTYPHDLIDLVVLDTSQNNAFGTQVKGWLSQCDYRSHTYLQEAVGEPGIADLPRAQMTDAVCDACVRIFNCLRPYCTAPVALFLEDDVVPPQDAYTRLSALLGKEVVSASGLYRHRGNRKPVAWNWDEHGFPSFPKENRGITTIGGSGFGCIATRGDVVRSFQFSSEQPFLNYDHMFFRAMVRDGPWQALLDWSCVCRHYSSTQSWV
;
A
#
# COMPACT_ATOMS: atom_id res chain seq x y z
N GLY A 1 -5.00 50.28 -32.30
CA GLY A 1 -3.78 50.79 -32.93
C GLY A 1 -2.60 50.01 -32.41
N THR A 2 -1.89 49.27 -33.27
CA THR A 2 -0.53 49.61 -33.79
C THR A 2 0.53 49.57 -32.67
N LEU A 3 1.26 48.46 -32.50
CA LEU A 3 2.51 48.03 -33.16
C LEU A 3 3.81 48.53 -32.48
N ALA A 4 4.64 47.55 -32.14
CA ALA A 4 6.11 47.50 -32.22
C ALA A 4 6.99 48.35 -31.29
N SER A 5 7.99 47.70 -30.67
CA SER A 5 9.42 47.90 -30.99
C SER A 5 10.34 47.06 -30.08
N VAL A 6 11.50 46.69 -30.64
CA VAL A 6 12.50 45.72 -30.19
C VAL A 6 13.82 46.45 -29.83
N ARG A 7 14.71 45.75 -29.09
CA ARG A 7 16.20 45.90 -28.94
C ARG A 7 16.66 46.59 -27.63
N ALA A 8 17.73 46.18 -26.92
CA ALA A 8 18.86 45.26 -27.18
C ALA A 8 19.55 44.80 -25.87
N ALA A 9 20.31 43.67 -25.96
CA ALA A 9 21.65 43.33 -25.43
C ALA A 9 22.18 43.95 -24.11
N SER A 10 23.06 43.37 -23.28
CA SER A 10 23.96 42.19 -23.24
C SER A 10 24.48 42.13 -21.78
N SER A 11 24.81 41.00 -21.15
CA SER A 11 26.16 40.42 -21.16
C SER A 11 26.26 39.33 -20.08
N LEU A 12 26.92 38.22 -20.41
CA LEU A 12 27.44 37.19 -19.50
C LEU A 12 28.97 37.21 -19.62
N PRO A 13 29.71 36.81 -18.57
CA PRO A 13 31.01 36.19 -18.78
C PRO A 13 31.09 34.78 -18.17
N ALA A 14 31.63 33.87 -18.97
CA ALA A 14 32.13 32.56 -18.59
C ALA A 14 33.54 32.68 -17.98
N ALA A 15 33.83 31.87 -16.96
CA ALA A 15 35.19 31.39 -16.68
C ALA A 15 35.12 30.12 -15.83
N PHE A 16 35.10 29.00 -16.55
CA PHE A 16 35.37 27.64 -16.11
C PHE A 16 36.90 27.46 -16.03
N GLU A 17 37.36 26.51 -15.21
CA GLU A 17 38.75 26.07 -15.03
C GLU A 17 39.68 26.92 -14.16
N GLN A 18 39.90 26.48 -12.93
CA GLN A 18 41.22 26.32 -12.28
C GLN A 18 41.01 25.88 -10.82
N LEU A 19 41.32 24.62 -10.49
CA LEU A 19 41.92 24.20 -9.21
C LEU A 19 42.01 22.66 -9.12
N LEU A 20 42.90 22.11 -9.94
CA LEU A 20 43.62 20.88 -9.63
C LEU A 20 45.10 21.20 -9.65
N SER A 21 45.71 21.41 -8.47
CA SER A 21 47.01 20.86 -8.07
C SER A 21 47.68 21.67 -6.94
N ALA A 22 48.28 20.89 -6.03
CA ALA A 22 49.37 21.20 -5.10
C ALA A 22 49.02 21.86 -3.74
N GLY A 23 49.34 21.14 -2.66
CA GLY A 23 49.60 21.77 -1.35
C GLY A 23 49.42 20.90 -0.10
N HIS A 24 50.16 19.79 0.03
CA HIS A 24 50.33 19.05 1.29
C HIS A 24 50.61 19.95 2.51
N ARG A 25 49.87 19.75 3.63
CA ARG A 25 50.44 19.68 4.99
C ARG A 25 49.67 18.69 5.86
N SER A 26 50.46 17.87 6.54
CA SER A 26 50.10 16.80 7.47
C SER A 26 49.40 17.31 8.74
N ALA A 27 48.33 16.63 9.13
CA ALA A 27 47.95 16.47 10.54
C ALA A 27 47.40 15.05 10.72
N GLN A 28 48.10 14.26 11.53
CA GLN A 28 47.63 12.97 12.00
C GLN A 28 46.44 13.20 12.95
N SER A 29 45.28 12.62 12.64
CA SER A 29 44.32 12.24 13.68
C SER A 29 43.44 11.10 13.17
N GLN A 30 43.70 9.92 13.75
CA GLN A 30 42.74 8.88 14.10
C GLN A 30 41.72 8.47 13.03
N GLY A 31 41.93 7.26 12.51
CA GLY A 31 41.00 6.58 11.64
C GLY A 31 39.61 6.50 12.26
N MET A 32 38.64 7.09 11.57
CA MET A 32 37.24 6.75 11.73
C MET A 32 36.79 6.15 10.40
N CYS A 33 36.91 4.83 10.32
CA CYS A 33 36.19 4.06 9.32
C CYS A 33 34.70 4.25 9.62
N PHE A 34 34.04 5.11 8.87
CA PHE A 34 32.59 5.10 8.81
C PHE A 34 32.19 3.81 8.10
N VAL A 35 32.04 2.74 8.88
CA VAL A 35 31.27 1.59 8.47
C VAL A 35 29.85 2.11 8.28
N ARG A 36 29.44 2.29 7.02
CA ARG A 36 28.02 2.26 6.68
C ARG A 36 27.52 0.90 7.17
N THR A 37 26.87 0.87 8.32
CA THR A 37 25.98 -0.24 8.65
C THR A 37 24.74 -0.08 7.78
N GLU A 38 24.88 -0.39 6.50
CA GLU A 38 23.78 -0.97 5.75
C GLU A 38 23.46 -2.27 6.49
N LYS A 39 22.49 -2.23 7.39
CA LYS A 39 21.83 -3.46 7.82
C LYS A 39 21.18 -4.02 6.56
N GLN A 40 21.91 -4.89 5.86
CA GLN A 40 21.30 -5.98 5.12
C GLN A 40 20.35 -6.65 6.11
N GLN A 41 19.06 -6.32 6.04
CA GLN A 41 18.03 -7.16 6.61
C GLN A 41 18.14 -8.47 5.84
N SER A 42 18.84 -9.43 6.44
CA SER A 42 18.93 -10.77 5.92
C SER A 42 17.52 -11.28 5.68
N SER A 43 17.24 -11.83 4.51
CA SER A 43 15.99 -12.54 4.17
C SER A 43 15.67 -13.74 5.09
N HIS A 44 16.53 -14.02 6.08
CA HIS A 44 16.36 -15.05 7.09
C HIS A 44 15.10 -14.76 7.92
N GLY A 45 14.03 -15.50 7.64
CA GLY A 45 12.77 -15.50 8.39
C GLY A 45 11.55 -14.94 7.65
N LEU A 46 11.74 -14.29 6.49
CA LEU A 46 10.61 -13.91 5.64
C LEU A 46 10.02 -15.13 4.96
N LYS A 47 8.70 -15.14 4.83
CA LYS A 47 7.95 -16.27 4.26
C LYS A 47 7.59 -15.97 2.81
N HIS A 48 7.31 -17.02 2.05
CA HIS A 48 6.59 -16.85 0.80
C HIS A 48 5.28 -16.09 1.04
N ALA A 49 4.97 -15.13 0.17
CA ALA A 49 3.79 -14.28 0.26
C ALA A 49 3.06 -14.23 -1.07
N VAL A 50 1.75 -13.97 -1.02
CA VAL A 50 1.00 -13.45 -2.17
C VAL A 50 0.78 -11.95 -1.94
N LEU A 51 0.93 -11.12 -2.97
CA LEU A 51 0.55 -9.71 -2.94
C LEU A 51 -0.66 -9.50 -3.86
N CYS A 52 -1.80 -9.17 -3.26
CA CYS A 52 -3.06 -8.97 -3.96
C CYS A 52 -3.36 -7.46 -4.10
N ILE A 53 -3.60 -7.01 -5.33
CA ILE A 53 -3.84 -5.60 -5.64
C ILE A 53 -5.12 -5.46 -6.48
N PRO A 54 -6.24 -5.02 -5.91
CA PRO A 54 -7.37 -4.56 -6.70
C PRO A 54 -7.07 -3.20 -7.33
N LEU A 55 -7.25 -3.09 -8.64
CA LEU A 55 -7.05 -1.86 -9.40
C LEU A 55 -8.39 -1.32 -9.90
N SER A 56 -8.74 -0.10 -9.52
CA SER A 56 -10.01 0.53 -9.92
C SER A 56 -9.91 1.31 -11.23
N GLY A 57 -8.76 1.30 -11.90
CA GLY A 57 -8.53 2.03 -13.15
C GLY A 57 -7.92 3.43 -13.00
N ARG A 58 -7.34 3.73 -11.84
CA ARG A 58 -6.70 5.03 -11.59
C ARG A 58 -5.37 5.13 -12.31
N THR A 59 -5.41 5.48 -13.60
CA THR A 59 -4.21 5.68 -14.43
C THR A 59 -3.22 6.67 -13.81
N TRP A 60 -3.71 7.64 -13.04
CA TRP A 60 -2.88 8.60 -12.33
C TRP A 60 -2.12 8.00 -11.13
N ALA A 61 -2.68 6.97 -10.50
CA ALA A 61 -2.11 6.32 -9.32
C ALA A 61 -1.15 5.19 -9.70
N TRP A 62 -1.37 4.56 -10.86
CA TRP A 62 -0.57 3.44 -11.33
C TRP A 62 0.94 3.67 -11.31
N PRO A 63 1.50 4.82 -11.75
CA PRO A 63 2.93 5.09 -11.63
C PRO A 63 3.46 5.13 -10.19
N LEU A 64 2.62 5.55 -9.23
CA LEU A 64 2.98 5.54 -7.80
C LEU A 64 3.02 4.10 -7.28
N THR A 65 2.01 3.30 -7.67
CA THR A 65 1.90 1.88 -7.31
C THR A 65 3.08 1.09 -7.86
N THR A 66 3.40 1.21 -9.16
CA THR A 66 4.55 0.49 -9.75
C THR A 66 5.88 0.93 -9.16
N SER A 67 6.07 2.23 -8.91
CA SER A 67 7.27 2.74 -8.23
C SER A 67 7.47 2.13 -6.84
N PHE A 68 6.39 1.98 -6.07
CA PHE A 68 6.44 1.25 -4.81
C PHE A 68 6.74 -0.25 -5.02
N LEU A 69 6.07 -0.91 -5.96
CA LEU A 69 6.30 -2.33 -6.24
C LEU A 69 7.73 -2.63 -6.70
N GLU A 70 8.40 -1.70 -7.36
CA GLU A 70 9.80 -1.85 -7.79
C GLU A 70 10.82 -1.61 -6.66
N GLN A 71 10.46 -0.81 -5.66
CA GLN A 71 11.40 -0.31 -4.64
C GLN A 71 11.18 -0.89 -3.25
N GLN A 72 10.06 -1.55 -3.02
CA GLN A 72 9.75 -2.17 -1.75
C GLN A 72 10.79 -3.26 -1.40
N THR A 73 11.03 -3.47 -0.10
CA THR A 73 12.18 -4.26 0.39
C THR A 73 11.89 -5.74 0.65
N TYR A 74 10.63 -6.16 0.59
CA TYR A 74 10.24 -7.56 0.64
C TYR A 74 10.75 -8.27 -0.61
N PRO A 75 11.50 -9.39 -0.50
CA PRO A 75 12.13 -10.00 -1.66
C PRO A 75 11.12 -10.41 -2.74
N HIS A 76 11.32 -9.95 -3.98
CA HIS A 76 10.41 -10.19 -5.12
C HIS A 76 10.32 -11.68 -5.47
N ASP A 77 11.41 -12.41 -5.30
CA ASP A 77 11.50 -13.86 -5.46
C ASP A 77 10.71 -14.66 -4.40
N LEU A 78 10.20 -13.98 -3.36
CA LEU A 78 9.28 -14.54 -2.37
C LEU A 78 7.83 -14.08 -2.54
N ILE A 79 7.49 -13.33 -3.60
CA ILE A 79 6.13 -12.81 -3.80
C ILE A 79 5.50 -13.33 -5.10
N ASP A 80 4.34 -13.99 -4.95
CA ASP A 80 3.39 -14.19 -6.03
C ASP A 80 2.48 -12.96 -6.15
N LEU A 81 2.58 -12.22 -7.25
CA LEU A 81 1.78 -11.01 -7.46
C LEU A 81 0.43 -11.36 -8.11
N VAL A 82 -0.67 -10.86 -7.56
CA VAL A 82 -2.02 -11.05 -8.09
C VAL A 82 -2.68 -9.69 -8.24
N VAL A 83 -2.89 -9.29 -9.49
CA VAL A 83 -3.51 -8.03 -9.84
C VAL A 83 -4.92 -8.30 -10.34
N LEU A 84 -5.91 -7.66 -9.72
CA LEU A 84 -7.31 -7.73 -10.14
C LEU A 84 -7.73 -6.39 -10.72
N ASP A 85 -7.84 -6.32 -12.04
CA ASP A 85 -8.32 -5.15 -12.77
C ASP A 85 -9.85 -5.12 -12.77
N THR A 86 -10.43 -4.14 -12.06
CA THR A 86 -11.87 -3.89 -12.02
C THR A 86 -12.28 -2.64 -12.79
N SER A 87 -11.36 -2.05 -13.55
CA SER A 87 -11.53 -0.74 -14.20
C SER A 87 -12.52 -0.76 -15.36
N GLN A 88 -12.72 -1.93 -15.97
CA GLN A 88 -13.41 -2.09 -17.25
C GLN A 88 -12.81 -1.18 -18.36
N ASN A 89 -11.51 -0.87 -18.26
CA ASN A 89 -10.80 0.01 -19.18
C ASN A 89 -9.65 -0.76 -19.86
N ASN A 90 -9.83 -1.08 -21.15
CA ASN A 90 -8.85 -1.85 -21.92
C ASN A 90 -7.48 -1.16 -22.04
N ALA A 91 -7.44 0.17 -22.10
CA ALA A 91 -6.17 0.91 -22.18
C ALA A 91 -5.39 0.78 -20.86
N PHE A 92 -6.09 0.91 -19.73
CA PHE A 92 -5.51 0.68 -18.42
C PHE A 92 -5.03 -0.76 -18.25
N GLY A 93 -5.87 -1.75 -18.59
CA GLY A 93 -5.49 -3.16 -18.52
C GLY A 93 -4.27 -3.50 -19.40
N THR A 94 -4.15 -2.87 -20.58
CA THR A 94 -2.97 -3.02 -21.46
C THR A 94 -1.70 -2.46 -20.79
N GLN A 95 -1.80 -1.30 -20.14
CA GLN A 95 -0.69 -0.71 -19.40
C GLN A 95 -0.21 -1.62 -18.25
N VAL A 96 -1.15 -2.17 -17.49
CA VAL A 96 -0.85 -3.08 -16.37
C VAL A 96 -0.17 -4.36 -16.87
N LYS A 97 -0.73 -5.01 -17.90
CA LYS A 97 -0.13 -6.22 -18.51
C LYS A 97 1.27 -5.96 -19.06
N GLY A 98 1.49 -4.78 -19.66
CA GLY A 98 2.79 -4.36 -20.15
C GLY A 98 3.83 -4.31 -19.03
N TRP A 99 3.50 -3.70 -17.89
CA TRP A 99 4.40 -3.66 -16.73
C TRP A 99 4.63 -5.06 -16.13
N LEU A 100 3.56 -5.86 -15.97
CA LEU A 100 3.66 -7.22 -15.43
C LEU A 100 4.60 -8.11 -16.25
N SER A 101 4.64 -7.93 -17.57
CA SER A 101 5.54 -8.69 -18.47
C SER A 101 7.03 -8.44 -18.24
N GLN A 102 7.38 -7.37 -17.50
CA GLN A 102 8.75 -6.93 -17.25
C GLN A 102 9.15 -7.02 -15.77
N CYS A 103 8.21 -7.33 -14.87
CA CYS A 103 8.47 -7.38 -13.45
C CYS A 103 9.30 -8.62 -13.05
N ASP A 104 10.01 -8.53 -11.94
CA ASP A 104 10.93 -9.55 -11.39
C ASP A 104 10.34 -10.30 -10.19
N TYR A 105 9.02 -10.22 -9.99
CA TYR A 105 8.28 -11.02 -9.01
C TYR A 105 8.36 -12.52 -9.35
N ARG A 106 8.36 -13.37 -8.31
CA ARG A 106 8.44 -14.83 -8.42
C ARG A 106 7.44 -15.39 -9.44
N SER A 107 6.21 -14.90 -9.37
CA SER A 107 5.18 -15.11 -10.38
C SER A 107 4.20 -13.95 -10.39
N HIS A 108 3.41 -13.84 -11.45
CA HIS A 108 2.33 -12.87 -11.51
C HIS A 108 1.08 -13.44 -12.16
N THR A 109 -0.09 -12.98 -11.69
CA THR A 109 -1.41 -13.28 -12.25
C THR A 109 -2.15 -11.98 -12.49
N TYR A 110 -2.70 -11.83 -13.70
CA TYR A 110 -3.62 -10.75 -14.04
C TYR A 110 -5.03 -11.32 -14.15
N LEU A 111 -5.96 -10.73 -13.42
CA LEU A 111 -7.38 -11.02 -13.43
C LEU A 111 -8.14 -9.78 -13.89
N GLN A 112 -9.27 -9.96 -14.54
CA GLN A 112 -10.14 -8.87 -14.95
C GLN A 112 -11.58 -9.25 -14.64
N GLU A 113 -12.25 -8.43 -13.82
CA GLU A 113 -13.62 -8.69 -13.37
C GLU A 113 -14.46 -7.43 -13.30
N ALA A 114 -15.69 -7.49 -13.80
CA ALA A 114 -16.68 -6.44 -13.62
C ALA A 114 -17.40 -6.61 -12.28
N VAL A 115 -16.89 -5.95 -11.24
CA VAL A 115 -17.40 -6.07 -9.85
C VAL A 115 -18.47 -5.03 -9.48
N GLY A 116 -18.77 -4.10 -10.37
CA GLY A 116 -19.71 -2.98 -10.17
C GLY A 116 -19.54 -1.93 -11.25
N GLU A 117 -20.21 -0.79 -11.13
CA GLU A 117 -20.02 0.32 -12.07
C GLU A 117 -18.60 0.90 -11.96
N PRO A 118 -17.94 1.24 -13.08
CA PRO A 118 -16.60 1.85 -13.06
C PRO A 118 -16.57 3.17 -12.29
N GLY A 119 -15.50 3.42 -11.52
CA GLY A 119 -15.27 4.70 -10.86
C GLY A 119 -16.11 4.99 -9.62
N ILE A 120 -16.96 4.07 -9.16
CA ILE A 120 -17.81 4.27 -7.97
C ILE A 120 -17.01 4.55 -6.69
N ALA A 121 -15.76 4.12 -6.61
CA ALA A 121 -14.88 4.35 -5.46
C ALA A 121 -14.42 5.82 -5.34
N ASP A 122 -14.56 6.61 -6.40
CA ASP A 122 -14.19 8.03 -6.45
C ASP A 122 -15.40 8.96 -6.32
N LEU A 123 -16.62 8.42 -6.33
CA LEU A 123 -17.86 9.16 -6.11
C LEU A 123 -18.09 9.43 -4.60
N PRO A 124 -18.88 10.46 -4.24
CA PRO A 124 -19.19 10.77 -2.84
C PRO A 124 -19.77 9.57 -2.08
N ARG A 125 -19.08 9.14 -1.01
CA ARG A 125 -19.39 7.92 -0.27
C ARG A 125 -20.83 7.84 0.23
N ALA A 126 -21.40 8.96 0.68
CA ALA A 126 -22.76 9.02 1.22
C ALA A 126 -23.85 8.52 0.26
N GLN A 127 -23.58 8.51 -1.05
CA GLN A 127 -24.53 8.08 -2.08
C GLN A 127 -24.25 6.67 -2.62
N MET A 128 -23.08 6.10 -2.31
CA MET A 128 -22.55 4.90 -2.98
C MET A 128 -22.11 3.80 -2.00
N THR A 129 -22.40 3.94 -0.70
CA THR A 129 -21.91 3.00 0.33
C THR A 129 -22.22 1.55 -0.01
N ASP A 130 -23.46 1.24 -0.38
CA ASP A 130 -23.90 -0.13 -0.68
C ASP A 130 -23.20 -0.67 -1.93
N ALA A 131 -23.22 0.10 -3.03
CA ALA A 131 -22.61 -0.29 -4.29
C ALA A 131 -21.10 -0.54 -4.16
N VAL A 132 -20.39 0.33 -3.42
CA VAL A 132 -18.95 0.12 -3.19
C VAL A 132 -18.72 -1.07 -2.26
N CYS A 133 -19.55 -1.28 -1.23
CA CYS A 133 -19.41 -2.44 -0.37
C CYS A 133 -19.61 -3.74 -1.14
N ASP A 134 -20.62 -3.83 -2.00
CA ASP A 134 -20.87 -5.01 -2.83
C ASP A 134 -19.71 -5.28 -3.81
N ALA A 135 -19.17 -4.22 -4.41
CA ALA A 135 -17.98 -4.31 -5.25
C ALA A 135 -16.77 -4.86 -4.45
N CYS A 136 -16.52 -4.35 -3.24
CA CYS A 136 -15.47 -4.88 -2.37
C CYS A 136 -15.71 -6.36 -2.02
N VAL A 137 -16.93 -6.75 -1.66
CA VAL A 137 -17.26 -8.16 -1.39
C VAL A 137 -16.91 -9.05 -2.59
N ARG A 138 -17.24 -8.62 -3.81
CA ARG A 138 -16.88 -9.34 -5.04
C ARG A 138 -15.37 -9.38 -5.28
N ILE A 139 -14.67 -8.27 -5.09
CA ILE A 139 -13.19 -8.16 -5.19
C ILE A 139 -12.51 -9.17 -4.26
N PHE A 140 -12.82 -9.15 -2.96
CA PHE A 140 -12.12 -9.99 -2.00
C PHE A 140 -12.47 -11.47 -2.13
N ASN A 141 -13.69 -11.80 -2.57
CA ASN A 141 -14.04 -13.18 -2.93
C ASN A 141 -13.37 -13.67 -4.22
N CYS A 142 -13.05 -12.78 -5.17
CA CYS A 142 -12.22 -13.11 -6.33
C CYS A 142 -10.76 -13.35 -5.93
N LEU A 143 -10.21 -12.54 -5.02
CA LEU A 143 -8.81 -12.62 -4.59
C LEU A 143 -8.52 -13.77 -3.61
N ARG A 144 -9.46 -14.12 -2.72
CA ARG A 144 -9.22 -15.12 -1.66
C ARG A 144 -8.67 -16.47 -2.14
N PRO A 145 -9.08 -17.06 -3.29
CA PRO A 145 -8.55 -18.35 -3.72
C PRO A 145 -7.05 -18.30 -4.03
N TYR A 146 -6.52 -17.12 -4.37
CA TYR A 146 -5.10 -16.90 -4.67
C TYR A 146 -4.23 -16.73 -3.42
N CYS A 147 -4.83 -16.61 -2.23
CA CYS A 147 -4.14 -16.55 -0.93
C CYS A 147 -3.56 -17.92 -0.52
N THR A 148 -2.69 -18.48 -1.36
CA THR A 148 -2.12 -19.82 -1.22
C THR A 148 -0.85 -19.85 -0.39
N ALA A 149 -0.14 -18.72 -0.31
CA ALA A 149 1.06 -18.56 0.48
C ALA A 149 0.75 -18.40 1.99
N PRO A 150 1.72 -18.66 2.89
CA PRO A 150 1.54 -18.43 4.33
C PRO A 150 1.15 -16.99 4.69
N VAL A 151 1.62 -16.01 3.92
CA VAL A 151 1.31 -14.59 4.09
C VAL A 151 0.54 -14.10 2.87
N ALA A 152 -0.55 -13.37 3.11
CA ALA A 152 -1.24 -12.58 2.09
C ALA A 152 -1.06 -11.10 2.40
N LEU A 153 -0.61 -10.35 1.41
CA LEU A 153 -0.41 -8.91 1.45
C LEU A 153 -1.50 -8.27 0.59
N PHE A 154 -2.05 -7.14 1.03
CA PHE A 154 -3.00 -6.36 0.24
C PHE A 154 -2.57 -4.91 0.14
N LEU A 155 -2.71 -4.37 -1.07
CA LEU A 155 -2.43 -2.98 -1.43
C LEU A 155 -3.65 -2.40 -2.18
N GLU A 156 -4.19 -1.27 -1.73
CA GLU A 156 -5.12 -0.48 -2.56
C GLU A 156 -4.33 0.38 -3.56
N ASP A 157 -4.86 0.57 -4.77
CA ASP A 157 -4.14 1.20 -5.88
C ASP A 157 -3.87 2.71 -5.73
N ASP A 158 -4.39 3.32 -4.67
CA ASP A 158 -4.19 4.72 -4.27
C ASP A 158 -3.52 4.88 -2.89
N VAL A 159 -3.03 3.77 -2.31
CA VAL A 159 -2.26 3.77 -1.07
C VAL A 159 -0.78 3.50 -1.39
N VAL A 160 0.11 4.36 -0.91
CA VAL A 160 1.57 4.20 -1.06
C VAL A 160 2.22 4.03 0.32
N PRO A 161 2.61 2.81 0.69
CA PRO A 161 3.32 2.52 1.93
C PRO A 161 4.79 2.99 1.91
N PRO A 162 5.46 3.04 3.08
CA PRO A 162 6.92 3.03 3.16
C PRO A 162 7.49 1.77 2.48
N GLN A 163 8.68 1.87 1.88
CA GLN A 163 9.32 0.75 1.15
C GLN A 163 9.54 -0.50 2.02
N ASP A 164 9.66 -0.35 3.34
CA ASP A 164 9.85 -1.46 4.29
C ASP A 164 8.54 -1.97 4.92
N ALA A 165 7.38 -1.47 4.48
CA ALA A 165 6.08 -1.79 5.07
C ALA A 165 5.83 -3.30 5.14
N TYR A 166 5.87 -4.02 4.02
CA TYR A 166 5.53 -5.45 4.04
C TYR A 166 6.54 -6.31 4.79
N THR A 167 7.83 -5.95 4.75
CA THR A 167 8.86 -6.62 5.55
C THR A 167 8.53 -6.49 7.02
N ARG A 168 8.19 -5.27 7.45
CA ARG A 168 7.85 -4.96 8.83
C ARG A 168 6.54 -5.61 9.27
N LEU A 169 5.46 -5.43 8.51
CA LEU A 169 4.12 -5.94 8.84
C LEU A 169 4.10 -7.47 8.88
N SER A 170 4.76 -8.14 7.94
CA SER A 170 4.82 -9.60 7.92
C SER A 170 5.58 -10.18 9.12
N ALA A 171 6.60 -9.46 9.60
CA ALA A 171 7.34 -9.86 10.81
C ALA A 171 6.48 -9.82 12.09
N LEU A 172 5.36 -9.09 12.07
CA LEU A 172 4.41 -9.03 13.18
C LEU A 172 3.42 -10.21 13.21
N LEU A 173 3.37 -11.04 12.16
CA LEU A 173 2.49 -12.21 12.09
C LEU A 173 3.02 -13.36 12.96
N GLY A 174 2.85 -13.20 14.27
CA GLY A 174 3.10 -14.23 15.28
C GLY A 174 2.06 -15.36 15.27
N LYS A 175 2.11 -16.22 16.29
CA LYS A 175 1.20 -17.37 16.41
C LYS A 175 -0.28 -16.95 16.57
N GLU A 176 -0.52 -15.83 17.23
CA GLU A 176 -1.87 -15.34 17.60
C GLU A 176 -2.33 -14.13 16.77
N VAL A 177 -1.50 -13.67 15.83
CA VAL A 177 -1.79 -12.46 15.04
C VAL A 177 -2.33 -12.90 13.68
N VAL A 178 -3.56 -12.50 13.37
CA VAL A 178 -4.16 -12.71 12.04
C VAL A 178 -3.71 -11.66 11.05
N SER A 179 -3.52 -10.42 11.50
CA SER A 179 -3.12 -9.33 10.61
C SER A 179 -2.30 -8.24 11.29
N ALA A 180 -1.51 -7.54 10.48
CA ALA A 180 -0.81 -6.32 10.84
C ALA A 180 -0.96 -5.30 9.70
N SER A 181 -1.42 -4.09 10.02
CA SER A 181 -1.68 -3.03 9.04
C SER A 181 -0.77 -1.82 9.25
N GLY A 182 -0.46 -1.12 8.15
CA GLY A 182 0.11 0.21 8.18
C GLY A 182 -0.95 1.27 8.44
N LEU A 183 -0.54 2.41 9.01
CA LEU A 183 -1.44 3.53 9.25
C LEU A 183 -1.70 4.29 7.95
N TYR A 184 -2.96 4.33 7.53
CA TYR A 184 -3.45 5.28 6.52
C TYR A 184 -4.79 5.87 6.96
N ARG A 185 -5.14 7.03 6.41
CA ARG A 185 -6.32 7.80 6.82
C ARG A 185 -7.38 7.79 5.73
N HIS A 186 -8.64 7.79 6.15
CA HIS A 186 -9.76 7.88 5.23
C HIS A 186 -9.81 9.28 4.60
N ARG A 187 -9.94 9.35 3.26
CA ARG A 187 -9.86 10.61 2.48
C ARG A 187 -10.86 11.67 2.95
N GLY A 188 -12.07 11.26 3.29
CA GLY A 188 -13.16 12.18 3.62
C GLY A 188 -13.16 12.71 5.05
N ASN A 189 -12.65 11.96 6.03
CA ASN A 189 -12.79 12.32 7.46
C ASN A 189 -11.46 12.36 8.22
N ARG A 190 -10.34 12.01 7.55
CA ARG A 190 -8.97 11.99 8.06
C ARG A 190 -8.75 11.09 9.28
N LYS A 191 -9.72 10.26 9.65
CA LYS A 191 -9.56 9.29 10.73
C LYS A 191 -8.74 8.09 10.22
N PRO A 192 -7.98 7.41 11.10
CA PRO A 192 -7.32 6.17 10.74
C PRO A 192 -8.32 5.16 10.14
N VAL A 193 -7.91 4.43 9.11
CA VAL A 193 -8.67 3.28 8.59
C VAL A 193 -8.41 2.05 9.47
N ALA A 194 -8.69 2.22 10.75
CA ALA A 194 -8.55 1.23 11.81
C ALA A 194 -9.59 1.52 12.90
N TRP A 195 -10.02 0.49 13.62
CA TRP A 195 -11.04 0.59 14.66
C TRP A 195 -10.80 -0.39 15.82
N ASN A 196 -11.46 -0.13 16.94
CA ASN A 196 -11.73 -1.06 18.03
C ASN A 196 -13.22 -1.41 18.03
N TRP A 197 -13.58 -2.49 18.71
CA TRP A 197 -14.99 -2.85 18.94
C TRP A 197 -15.48 -2.20 20.24
N ASP A 198 -16.61 -1.51 20.19
CA ASP A 198 -17.28 -1.06 21.42
C ASP A 198 -18.08 -2.20 22.09
N GLU A 199 -18.69 -1.90 23.23
CA GLU A 199 -19.48 -2.88 24.02
C GLU A 199 -20.71 -3.43 23.28
N HIS A 200 -21.21 -2.70 22.29
CA HIS A 200 -22.34 -3.10 21.45
C HIS A 200 -21.89 -3.81 20.16
N GLY A 201 -20.60 -3.81 19.87
CA GLY A 201 -20.04 -4.44 18.69
C GLY A 201 -19.94 -3.56 17.46
N PHE A 202 -20.00 -2.24 17.63
CA PHE A 202 -19.77 -1.30 16.55
C PHE A 202 -18.31 -0.83 16.49
N PRO A 203 -17.80 -0.53 15.28
CA PRO A 203 -16.48 0.06 15.12
C PRO A 203 -16.36 1.44 15.77
N SER A 204 -15.32 1.63 16.58
CA SER A 204 -14.92 2.90 17.17
C SER A 204 -13.48 3.24 16.80
N PHE A 205 -13.19 4.50 16.47
CA PHE A 205 -11.85 4.88 16.04
C PHE A 205 -10.85 4.84 17.21
N PRO A 206 -9.68 4.21 17.05
CA PRO A 206 -8.65 4.23 18.08
C PRO A 206 -8.13 5.65 18.26
N LYS A 207 -7.73 5.97 19.49
CA LYS A 207 -6.94 7.18 19.75
C LYS A 207 -5.56 7.02 19.10
N GLU A 208 -5.02 8.13 18.61
CA GLU A 208 -3.66 8.14 18.06
C GLU A 208 -2.64 7.61 19.07
N ASN A 209 -1.69 6.82 18.59
CA ASN A 209 -0.69 6.19 19.42
C ASN A 209 0.66 6.14 18.69
N ARG A 210 1.65 5.48 19.30
CA ARG A 210 3.00 5.27 18.74
C ARG A 210 3.33 3.78 18.76
N GLY A 211 4.22 3.39 17.87
CA GLY A 211 4.68 2.00 17.76
C GLY A 211 3.56 1.07 17.31
N ILE A 212 3.54 -0.14 17.85
CA ILE A 212 2.60 -1.20 17.46
C ILE A 212 1.52 -1.34 18.53
N THR A 213 0.25 -1.38 18.13
CA THR A 213 -0.88 -1.56 19.05
C THR A 213 -1.86 -2.61 18.53
N THR A 214 -2.53 -3.31 19.45
CA THR A 214 -3.69 -4.14 19.12
C THR A 214 -4.88 -3.26 18.72
N ILE A 215 -5.61 -3.70 17.69
CA ILE A 215 -6.82 -3.07 17.17
C ILE A 215 -7.92 -4.12 16.99
N GLY A 216 -9.17 -3.68 16.91
CA GLY A 216 -10.30 -4.53 16.54
C GLY A 216 -10.33 -4.89 15.05
N GLY A 217 -9.79 -4.03 14.18
CA GLY A 217 -9.64 -4.28 12.75
C GLY A 217 -9.11 -3.08 11.97
N SER A 218 -8.87 -3.27 10.67
CA SER A 218 -8.38 -2.24 9.73
C SER A 218 -8.98 -2.41 8.34
N GLY A 219 -8.81 -1.41 7.48
CA GLY A 219 -9.02 -1.60 6.05
C GLY A 219 -7.89 -2.43 5.41
N PHE A 220 -8.03 -2.70 4.11
CA PHE A 220 -7.14 -3.56 3.33
C PHE A 220 -6.13 -2.81 2.44
N GLY A 221 -6.01 -1.49 2.61
CA GLY A 221 -5.18 -0.64 1.75
C GLY A 221 -3.68 -0.82 1.93
N CYS A 222 -3.23 -1.27 3.10
CA CYS A 222 -1.88 -1.78 3.33
C CYS A 222 -1.88 -2.71 4.55
N ILE A 223 -1.86 -4.02 4.29
CA ILE A 223 -1.98 -5.03 5.34
C ILE A 223 -1.22 -6.31 4.99
N ALA A 224 -0.60 -6.92 5.99
CA ALA A 224 -0.16 -8.30 5.96
C ALA A 224 -1.13 -9.14 6.80
N THR A 225 -1.54 -10.28 6.28
CA THR A 225 -2.49 -11.19 6.94
C THR A 225 -2.13 -12.64 6.67
N ARG A 226 -2.67 -13.56 7.48
CA ARG A 226 -2.47 -15.00 7.28
C ARG A 226 -3.22 -15.47 6.03
N GLY A 227 -2.49 -16.07 5.09
CA GLY A 227 -3.08 -16.46 3.80
C GLY A 227 -4.15 -17.54 3.93
N ASP A 228 -3.95 -18.52 4.81
CA ASP A 228 -4.91 -19.60 5.09
C ASP A 228 -6.24 -19.08 5.65
N VAL A 229 -6.18 -18.07 6.53
CA VAL A 229 -7.37 -17.43 7.10
C VAL A 229 -8.16 -16.70 6.01
N VAL A 230 -7.50 -15.86 5.20
CA VAL A 230 -8.18 -15.14 4.13
C VAL A 230 -8.76 -16.09 3.09
N ARG A 231 -8.00 -17.09 2.66
CA ARG A 231 -8.45 -18.07 1.65
C ARG A 231 -9.75 -18.77 2.06
N SER A 232 -9.87 -19.08 3.34
CA SER A 232 -11.01 -19.80 3.92
C SER A 232 -12.20 -18.90 4.25
N PHE A 233 -11.99 -17.58 4.32
CA PHE A 233 -13.05 -16.65 4.68
C PHE A 233 -13.90 -16.26 3.47
N GLN A 234 -15.22 -16.45 3.57
CA GLN A 234 -16.16 -15.97 2.57
C GLN A 234 -16.56 -14.53 2.92
N PHE A 235 -16.11 -13.56 2.12
CA PHE A 235 -16.44 -12.16 2.36
C PHE A 235 -17.93 -11.90 2.12
N SER A 236 -18.51 -11.08 2.98
CA SER A 236 -19.91 -10.64 2.96
C SER A 236 -20.02 -9.27 3.65
N SER A 237 -21.20 -8.66 3.64
CA SER A 237 -21.50 -7.43 4.35
C SER A 237 -22.87 -7.53 5.05
N GLU A 238 -23.02 -6.83 6.16
CA GLU A 238 -24.30 -6.65 6.89
C GLU A 238 -24.63 -5.15 6.89
N GLN A 239 -24.96 -4.61 5.72
CA GLN A 239 -25.33 -3.21 5.56
C GLN A 239 -26.60 -2.87 6.36
N PRO A 240 -26.74 -1.61 6.85
CA PRO A 240 -25.82 -0.49 6.69
C PRO A 240 -24.67 -0.45 7.72
N PHE A 241 -24.56 -1.47 8.57
CA PHE A 241 -23.77 -1.38 9.80
C PHE A 241 -22.34 -1.91 9.65
N LEU A 242 -22.16 -3.02 8.92
CA LEU A 242 -20.87 -3.70 8.80
C LEU A 242 -20.49 -3.91 7.34
N ASN A 243 -19.39 -3.28 6.94
CA ASN A 243 -18.74 -3.49 5.66
C ASN A 243 -17.98 -4.84 5.63
N TYR A 244 -17.43 -5.19 4.48
CA TYR A 244 -16.69 -6.44 4.26
C TYR A 244 -15.49 -6.64 5.21
N ASP A 245 -14.76 -5.57 5.49
CA ASP A 245 -13.61 -5.55 6.39
C ASP A 245 -14.05 -5.68 7.85
N HIS A 246 -15.13 -4.99 8.23
CA HIS A 246 -15.77 -5.17 9.53
C HIS A 246 -16.19 -6.63 9.76
N MET A 247 -16.82 -7.27 8.77
CA MET A 247 -17.25 -8.67 8.87
C MET A 247 -16.08 -9.64 9.04
N PHE A 248 -14.99 -9.45 8.27
CA PHE A 248 -13.76 -10.23 8.41
C PHE A 248 -13.18 -10.11 9.82
N PHE A 249 -12.97 -8.88 10.29
CA PHE A 249 -12.35 -8.63 11.59
C PHE A 249 -13.25 -8.98 12.77
N ARG A 250 -14.57 -8.87 12.63
CA ARG A 250 -15.50 -9.36 13.64
C ARG A 250 -15.33 -10.87 13.82
N ALA A 251 -15.36 -11.62 12.73
CA ALA A 251 -15.23 -13.08 12.78
C ALA A 251 -13.86 -13.54 13.32
N MET A 252 -12.77 -12.84 12.98
CA MET A 252 -11.42 -13.27 13.36
C MET A 252 -10.99 -12.76 14.73
N VAL A 253 -11.29 -11.50 15.07
CA VAL A 253 -10.71 -10.79 16.23
C VAL A 253 -11.72 -10.61 17.35
N ARG A 254 -12.95 -10.18 17.05
CA ARG A 254 -13.96 -9.96 18.09
C ARG A 254 -14.52 -11.28 18.61
N ASP A 255 -15.00 -12.11 17.68
CA ASP A 255 -15.70 -13.35 17.96
C ASP A 255 -14.75 -14.56 17.84
N GLY A 256 -13.54 -14.34 17.32
CA GLY A 256 -12.51 -15.34 17.10
C GLY A 256 -11.30 -15.19 18.05
N PRO A 257 -10.33 -16.12 17.96
CA PRO A 257 -9.19 -16.18 18.87
C PRO A 257 -8.01 -15.28 18.46
N TRP A 258 -8.13 -14.49 17.39
CA TRP A 258 -7.00 -13.80 16.78
C TRP A 258 -6.83 -12.37 17.26
N GLN A 259 -5.62 -11.83 17.10
CA GLN A 259 -5.31 -10.43 17.28
C GLN A 259 -5.04 -9.75 15.92
N ALA A 260 -5.47 -8.50 15.79
CA ALA A 260 -5.04 -7.61 14.71
C ALA A 260 -4.16 -6.50 15.29
N LEU A 261 -3.13 -6.11 14.54
CA LEU A 261 -2.16 -5.10 14.94
C LEU A 261 -2.16 -3.92 13.96
N LEU A 262 -1.87 -2.73 14.47
CA LEU A 262 -1.57 -1.52 13.72
C LEU A 262 -0.16 -1.05 14.07
N ASP A 263 0.70 -0.83 13.07
CA ASP A 263 1.94 -0.09 13.25
C ASP A 263 1.74 1.40 12.92
N TRP A 264 1.66 2.23 13.95
CA TRP A 264 1.51 3.68 13.84
C TRP A 264 2.70 4.38 13.18
N SER A 265 3.86 3.72 13.12
CA SER A 265 5.06 4.23 12.45
C SER A 265 5.15 3.84 10.97
N CYS A 266 4.35 2.88 10.51
CA CYS A 266 4.23 2.51 9.10
C CYS A 266 3.17 3.39 8.44
N VAL A 267 3.49 4.67 8.22
CA VAL A 267 2.53 5.65 7.69
C VAL A 267 2.46 5.57 6.17
N CYS A 268 1.34 5.07 5.65
CA CYS A 268 1.05 5.00 4.22
C CYS A 268 0.30 6.25 3.77
N ARG A 269 0.67 6.77 2.59
CA ARG A 269 0.02 7.92 1.99
C ARG A 269 -1.20 7.45 1.20
N HIS A 270 -2.39 7.95 1.56
CA HIS A 270 -3.62 7.63 0.84
C HIS A 270 -3.98 8.80 -0.08
N TYR A 271 -3.83 8.59 -1.39
CA TYR A 271 -4.00 9.63 -2.41
C TYR A 271 -5.45 9.77 -2.87
N SER A 272 -5.85 11.01 -3.16
CA SER A 272 -7.08 11.31 -3.90
C SER A 272 -6.81 11.84 -5.31
N SER A 273 -5.56 12.23 -5.58
CA SER A 273 -5.06 12.66 -6.88
C SER A 273 -3.52 12.62 -6.88
N THR A 274 -2.88 13.00 -7.99
CA THR A 274 -1.40 13.08 -8.08
C THR A 274 -0.76 14.07 -7.10
N GLN A 275 -1.53 15.01 -6.52
CA GLN A 275 -1.00 16.10 -5.70
C GLN A 275 -1.54 16.12 -4.26
N SER A 276 -2.47 15.23 -3.92
CA SER A 276 -3.17 15.26 -2.63
C SER A 276 -3.20 13.90 -1.97
N TRP A 277 -2.68 13.85 -0.75
CA TRP A 277 -2.77 12.70 0.16
C TRP A 277 -3.17 13.14 1.57
N VAL A 278 -3.71 12.21 2.37
CA VAL A 278 -4.25 12.46 3.72
C VAL A 278 -3.44 11.76 4.80
#